data_AF-A0A4W3GP66-F1
#
_entry.id   AF-A0A4W3GP66-F1
#
_cell.length_a   1.000
_cell.length_b   1.000
_cell.length_c   1.000
_cell.angle_alpha   90.00
_cell.angle_beta   90.00
_cell.angle_gamma   90.00
#
_symmetry.space_group_name_H-M   'P 1'
#
loop_
_entity.id
_entity.type
_entity.pdbx_description
1 polymer ?
#
loop_
_entity_poly.entity_id
_entity_poly.type
_entity_poly.pdbx_seq_one_letter_code
_entity_poly.pdbx_strand_id
1 'polypeptide(L)' 'MRYEHGTACWQGPSRSTLVKLTCGKDTAVLSTSEPSRCEYLMEFTTPAFCQEPSEEDHTDHDEL' A
#
# COMPACT_ATOMS: atom_id res chain seq x y z
N MET A 1 1.30 -4.21 3.53
CA MET A 1 0.43 -4.70 4.64
C MET A 1 -0.15 -6.05 4.27
N ARG A 2 -0.26 -7.01 5.19
CA ARG A 2 -0.80 -8.35 4.91
C ARG A 2 -2.07 -8.60 5.72
N TYR A 3 -3.11 -9.09 5.06
CA TYR A 3 -4.38 -9.48 5.65
C TYR A 3 -4.55 -10.99 5.50
N GLU A 4 -4.83 -11.67 6.61
CA GLU A 4 -4.84 -13.14 6.71
C GLU A 4 -6.12 -13.63 7.37
N HIS A 5 -6.31 -14.94 7.39
CA HIS A 5 -7.45 -15.60 8.04
C HIS A 5 -8.82 -15.10 7.51
N GLY A 6 -8.90 -14.77 6.22
CA GLY A 6 -10.15 -14.44 5.57
C GLY A 6 -11.10 -15.64 5.42
N THR A 7 -12.24 -15.42 4.76
CA THR A 7 -13.24 -16.47 4.52
C THR A 7 -12.62 -17.71 3.86
N ALA A 8 -13.05 -18.89 4.31
CA ALA A 8 -12.62 -20.17 3.74
C ALA A 8 -12.81 -20.22 2.22
N CYS A 9 -11.77 -20.69 1.52
CA CYS A 9 -11.76 -20.89 0.09
C CYS A 9 -12.11 -22.34 -0.26
N TRP A 10 -12.88 -22.56 -1.31
CA TRP A 10 -13.17 -23.91 -1.78
C TRP A 10 -11.89 -24.58 -2.31
N GLN A 11 -11.49 -25.70 -1.70
CA GLN A 11 -10.26 -26.42 -2.04
C GLN A 11 -9.03 -25.50 -2.10
N GLY A 12 -8.90 -24.60 -1.13
CA GLY A 12 -7.79 -23.66 -1.02
C GLY A 12 -7.55 -23.24 0.42
N PRO A 13 -6.49 -22.47 0.67
CA PRO A 13 -6.23 -21.89 1.98
C PRO A 13 -7.32 -20.86 2.34
N SER A 14 -7.39 -20.46 3.61
CA SER A 14 -8.16 -19.27 4.00
C SER A 14 -7.69 -18.06 3.18
N ARG A 15 -8.63 -17.27 2.66
CA ARG A 15 -8.29 -16.13 1.80
C ARG A 15 -7.29 -15.20 2.49
N SER A 16 -6.29 -14.76 1.74
CA SER A 16 -5.32 -13.78 2.22
C SER A 16 -5.02 -12.75 1.15
N THR A 17 -4.67 -11.54 1.56
CA THR A 17 -4.40 -10.42 0.65
C THR A 17 -3.15 -9.67 1.09
N LEU A 18 -2.20 -9.52 0.17
CA LEU A 18 -1.08 -8.59 0.33
C LEU A 18 -1.46 -7.25 -0.32
N VAL A 19 -1.50 -6.19 0.47
CA VAL A 19 -1.77 -4.82 0.01
C VAL A 19 -0.44 -4.06 -0.07
N LYS A 20 -0.06 -3.67 -1.28
CA LYS A 20 1.03 -2.74 -1.57
C LYS A 20 0.47 -1.32 -1.57
N LEU A 21 0.91 -0.52 -0.60
CA LEU A 21 0.51 0.87 -0.48
C LEU A 21 1.53 1.77 -1.18
N THR A 22 1.02 2.75 -1.92
CA THR A 22 1.81 3.83 -2.51
C THR A 22 1.21 5.19 -2.16
N CYS A 23 2.05 6.20 -2.03
CA CYS A 23 1.57 7.58 -1.87
C CYS A 23 0.84 8.02 -3.15
N GLY A 24 -0.31 8.66 -2.98
CA GLY A 24 -1.04 9.32 -4.05
C GLY A 24 -2.15 10.20 -3.51
N LYS A 25 -2.73 11.03 -4.38
CA LYS A 25 -3.67 12.09 -3.96
C LYS A 25 -5.00 11.54 -3.46
N ASP A 26 -5.47 10.47 -4.08
CA ASP A 26 -6.75 9.85 -3.82
C ASP A 26 -6.58 8.50 -3.14
N THR A 27 -7.57 8.10 -2.34
CA THR A 27 -7.64 6.74 -1.80
C THR A 27 -8.30 5.84 -2.83
N ALA A 28 -7.53 4.98 -3.51
CA ALA A 28 -8.03 4.16 -4.60
C ALA A 28 -7.29 2.81 -4.74
N VAL A 29 -8.02 1.79 -5.21
CA VAL A 29 -7.43 0.52 -5.65
C VAL A 29 -6.94 0.69 -7.08
N LEU A 30 -5.66 0.48 -7.32
CA LEU A 30 -5.04 0.60 -8.65
C LEU A 30 -5.13 -0.71 -9.42
N SER A 31 -4.84 -1.83 -8.76
CA SER A 31 -4.88 -3.15 -9.39
C SER A 31 -5.15 -4.24 -8.36
N THR A 32 -5.72 -5.35 -8.83
CA THR A 32 -5.93 -6.57 -8.05
C THR A 32 -5.57 -7.77 -8.90
N SER A 33 -4.81 -8.71 -8.35
CA SER A 33 -4.46 -9.96 -9.00
C SER A 33 -4.58 -11.13 -8.02
N GLU A 34 -4.85 -12.32 -8.55
CA GLU A 34 -4.86 -13.59 -7.80
C GLU A 34 -3.67 -14.44 -8.29
N PRO A 35 -2.43 -14.19 -7.82
CA PRO A 35 -1.26 -14.94 -8.25
C PRO A 35 -1.31 -16.43 -7.88
N SER A 36 -2.00 -16.76 -6.78
CA SER A 36 -2.25 -18.13 -6.31
C SER A 36 -3.70 -18.22 -5.84
N ARG A 37 -4.28 -19.43 -5.88
CA ARG A 37 -5.69 -19.64 -5.50
C ARG A 37 -5.99 -19.03 -4.13
N CYS A 38 -6.93 -18.08 -4.10
CA CYS A 38 -7.37 -17.40 -2.87
C CYS A 38 -6.28 -16.59 -2.14
N GLU A 39 -5.16 -16.32 -2.81
CA GLU A 39 -4.16 -15.35 -2.37
C GLU A 39 -4.20 -14.17 -3.33
N TYR A 40 -4.44 -12.98 -2.79
CA TYR A 40 -4.61 -11.77 -3.58
C TYR A 40 -3.44 -10.83 -3.40
N LEU A 41 -3.06 -10.15 -4.48
CA LEU A 41 -2.16 -9.01 -4.46
C LEU A 41 -2.93 -7.78 -4.91
N MET A 42 -2.96 -6.76 -4.06
CA MET A 42 -3.63 -5.49 -4.33
C MET A 42 -2.60 -4.35 -4.32
N GLU A 43 -2.66 -3.51 -5.35
CA GLU A 43 -1.96 -2.22 -5.37
C GLU A 43 -2.96 -1.13 -5.04
N PHE A 44 -2.61 -0.32 -4.05
CA PHE A 44 -3.52 0.65 -3.45
C PHE A 44 -2.78 1.95 -3.20
N THR A 45 -3.43 3.06 -3.56
CA THR A 45 -2.89 4.39 -3.33
C THR A 45 -3.71 5.13 -2.26
N THR A 46 -3.04 5.93 -1.43
CA THR A 46 -3.70 6.77 -0.43
C THR A 46 -2.82 7.94 0.02
N PRO A 47 -3.40 9.12 0.29
CA PRO A 47 -2.65 10.26 0.81
C PRO A 47 -2.08 9.98 2.21
N ALA A 48 -2.66 9.06 2.97
CA ALA A 48 -2.17 8.68 4.29
C ALA A 48 -0.80 7.97 4.27
N PHE A 49 -0.35 7.51 3.11
CA PHE A 49 0.97 6.88 2.93
C PHE A 49 2.02 7.87 2.39
N CYS A 50 1.66 9.13 2.18
CA CYS A 50 2.60 10.18 1.80
C CYS A 50 3.34 10.69 3.03
N GLN A 51 4.64 10.96 2.88
CA GLN A 51 5.40 11.66 3.90
C GLN A 51 5.06 13.15 3.86
N GLU A 52 4.90 13.76 5.02
CA GLU A 52 4.88 15.22 5.12
C GLU A 52 6.27 15.75 4.71
N PRO A 53 6.34 16.90 4.02
CA PRO A 53 7.62 17.53 3.76
C PRO A 53 8.30 17.80 5.10
N SER A 54 9.51 17.26 5.30
CA SER A 54 10.31 17.53 6.49
C SER A 54 10.56 19.04 6.59
N GLU A 55 10.33 19.63 7.76
CA GLU A 55 10.60 21.05 8.03
C GLU A 55 12.10 21.40 8.00
N GLU A 56 12.97 20.44 7.69
CA GLU A 56 14.42 20.60 7.58
C GLU A 56 14.86 20.75 6.11
N ASP A 57 14.54 21.90 5.51
CA ASP A 57 15.24 22.38 4.31
C ASP A 57 15.33 23.92 4.30
N HIS A 58 15.62 24.50 5.47
CA HIS A 58 16.19 25.85 5.59
C HIS A 58 17.69 25.74 5.86
N THR A 59 18.47 25.29 4.87
CA THR A 59 19.88 25.68 4.82
C THR A 59 19.97 27.01 4.08
N ASP A 60 19.77 28.10 4.82
CA ASP A 60 20.30 29.42 4.44
C ASP A 60 21.83 29.32 4.40
N HIS A 61 22.38 28.96 3.24
CA HIS A 61 23.79 29.20 2.93
C HIS A 61 23.92 30.62 2.40
N ASP A 62 23.99 31.58 3.33
CA ASP A 62 24.47 32.93 3.04
C ASP A 62 26.00 32.90 3.11
N GLU A 63 26.67 32.77 1.97
CA GLU A 63 28.12 33.01 1.87
C GLU A 63 28.37 34.38 1.24
N LEU A 64 28.89 35.29 2.07
CA LEU A 64 29.32 36.65 1.72
C LEU A 64 30.85 36.75 1.72
#